data_AF-A0A970PJU6-F1
#
_entry.id   AF-A0A970PJU6-F1
#
_cell.length_a   1.000
_cell.length_b   1.000
_cell.length_c   1.000
_cell.angle_alpha   90.00
_cell.angle_beta   90.00
_cell.angle_gamma   90.00
#
_symmetry.space_group_name_H-M   'P 1'
#
loop_
_entity.id
_entity.type
_entity.pdbx_description
1 polymer ?
#
loop_
_entity_poly.entity_id
_entity_poly.type
_entity_poly.pdbx_seq_one_letter_code
_entity_poly.pdbx_strand_id
1 'polypeptide(L)'
;MALTPHSQSLQPPEPSLWRAFLHYLLGSFNGIQVFLYPSLLVYWIKGDSLVGAAYDLMGTGLHLMPLTVFFLLLLFVLFMILKFHLMDYHQLPLGSSDIAHHVIKIHKVLVPALIAYTVFFALSIFIKYFYGIQVSTGHLATIATRVLASAWIIYAFVKNVWIHPWQKLGHSLQNAQKRALVYPRLHPFKFIAFNLYLVFAIIILAKLYTSIMEVIYHPLFSFIGYLTGFLPRFELLPVASTLPLLTNIVLLAFAFLLSNFFFIPLVWLAKHACQIMHPIRIQKSKPTPQERSDNAQA
;
A
#
# COMPACT_ATOMS: atom_id res chain seq x y z
N MET A 1 -41.15 -9.71 27.58
CA MET A 1 -40.88 -8.44 26.89
C MET A 1 -39.77 -8.70 25.88
N ALA A 2 -40.16 -8.99 24.63
CA ALA A 2 -39.25 -9.44 23.59
C ALA A 2 -38.55 -8.23 22.96
N LEU A 3 -37.21 -8.20 23.02
CA LEU A 3 -36.38 -7.28 22.25
C LEU A 3 -36.27 -7.84 20.83
N THR A 4 -37.08 -7.35 19.91
CA THR A 4 -36.83 -7.49 18.47
C THR A 4 -35.66 -6.59 18.10
N PRO A 5 -34.55 -7.10 17.54
CA PRO A 5 -33.57 -6.24 16.91
C PRO A 5 -34.10 -5.90 15.52
N HIS A 6 -34.47 -4.63 15.30
CA HIS A 6 -34.48 -4.06 13.97
C HIS A 6 -33.05 -4.06 13.44
N SER A 7 -32.64 -5.18 12.83
CA SER A 7 -31.52 -5.20 11.90
C SER A 7 -31.99 -4.56 10.59
N GLN A 8 -32.14 -3.23 10.60
CA GLN A 8 -32.12 -2.47 9.36
C GLN A 8 -30.75 -2.74 8.72
N SER A 9 -30.75 -3.50 7.64
CA SER A 9 -29.63 -3.63 6.74
C SER A 9 -29.31 -2.24 6.20
N LEU A 10 -28.40 -1.52 6.86
CA LEU A 10 -27.68 -0.41 6.23
C LEU A 10 -26.91 -1.02 5.05
N GLN A 11 -27.55 -1.04 3.88
CA GLN A 11 -26.83 -1.18 2.63
C GLN A 11 -25.86 0.01 2.56
N PRO A 12 -24.55 -0.23 2.49
CA PRO A 12 -23.60 0.87 2.35
C PRO A 12 -23.95 1.63 1.06
N PRO A 13 -23.90 2.97 1.06
CA PRO A 13 -24.19 3.76 -0.13
C PRO A 13 -23.29 3.30 -1.27
N GLU A 14 -23.84 3.25 -2.49
CA GLU A 14 -23.06 2.85 -3.66
C GLU A 14 -21.81 3.74 -3.77
N PRO A 15 -20.62 3.15 -3.95
CA PRO A 15 -19.39 3.90 -4.05
C PRO A 15 -19.45 4.80 -5.28
N SER A 16 -19.16 6.10 -5.11
CA SER A 16 -18.92 6.95 -6.28
C SER A 16 -17.79 6.38 -7.15
N LEU A 17 -17.88 6.55 -8.47
CA LEU A 17 -16.88 6.02 -9.42
C LEU A 17 -15.44 6.38 -9.03
N TRP A 18 -15.23 7.60 -8.56
CA TRP A 18 -13.93 8.06 -8.07
C TRP A 18 -13.40 7.26 -6.88
N ARG A 19 -14.27 6.91 -5.93
CA ARG A 19 -13.89 6.10 -4.76
C ARG A 19 -13.58 4.66 -5.14
N ALA A 20 -14.35 4.09 -6.06
CA ALA A 20 -14.07 2.75 -6.59
C ALA A 20 -12.70 2.74 -7.29
N PHE A 21 -12.42 3.73 -8.14
CA PHE A 21 -11.13 3.88 -8.82
C PHE A 21 -9.95 4.01 -7.84
N LEU A 22 -10.06 4.86 -6.83
CA LEU A 22 -9.05 4.99 -5.78
C LEU A 22 -8.86 3.70 -4.98
N HIS A 23 -9.94 2.97 -4.67
CA HIS A 23 -9.85 1.68 -3.99
C HIS A 23 -9.11 0.64 -4.85
N TYR A 24 -9.30 0.64 -6.17
CA TYR A 24 -8.53 -0.22 -7.07
C TYR A 24 -7.05 0.19 -7.10
N LEU A 25 -6.74 1.48 -7.21
CA LEU A 25 -5.35 1.94 -7.31
C LEU A 25 -4.55 1.80 -6.01
N LEU A 26 -5.16 2.07 -4.85
CA LEU A 26 -4.43 2.23 -3.59
C LEU A 26 -4.87 1.26 -2.50
N GLY A 27 -5.97 0.51 -2.71
CA GLY A 27 -6.48 -0.45 -1.74
C GLY A 27 -5.66 -1.73 -1.64
N SER A 28 -5.95 -2.52 -0.60
CA SER A 28 -5.31 -3.83 -0.38
C SER A 28 -3.79 -3.73 -0.24
N PHE A 29 -3.00 -4.53 -0.96
CA PHE A 29 -1.53 -4.45 -0.90
C PHE A 29 -0.91 -3.65 -2.07
N ASN A 30 -1.70 -2.94 -2.88
CA ASN A 30 -1.16 -2.09 -3.96
C ASN A 30 -0.13 -1.07 -3.44
N GLY A 31 0.93 -0.84 -4.21
CA GLY A 31 2.07 0.00 -3.83
C GLY A 31 3.24 -0.77 -3.23
N ILE A 32 3.02 -1.99 -2.72
CA ILE A 32 4.11 -2.79 -2.12
C ILE A 32 5.23 -3.12 -3.08
N GLN A 33 4.89 -3.34 -4.35
CA GLN A 33 5.82 -3.72 -5.41
C GLN A 33 6.89 -2.64 -5.62
N VAL A 34 6.53 -1.37 -5.51
CA VAL A 34 7.48 -0.25 -5.64
C VAL A 34 8.47 -0.21 -4.48
N PHE A 35 8.05 -0.51 -3.25
CA PHE A 35 8.96 -0.54 -2.10
C PHE A 35 9.85 -1.78 -2.09
N LEU A 36 9.31 -2.93 -2.51
CA LEU A 36 10.07 -4.17 -2.67
C LEU A 36 11.05 -4.11 -3.84
N TYR A 37 10.68 -3.47 -4.95
CA TYR A 37 11.50 -3.32 -6.15
C TYR A 37 11.39 -1.88 -6.69
N PRO A 38 12.22 -0.94 -6.17
CA PRO A 38 12.17 0.47 -6.59
C PRO A 38 12.43 0.70 -8.09
N SER A 39 13.07 -0.25 -8.77
CA SER A 39 13.24 -0.25 -10.23
C SER A 39 11.91 -0.16 -10.98
N LEU A 40 10.82 -0.65 -10.41
CA LEU A 40 9.47 -0.55 -10.99
C LEU A 40 8.95 0.89 -11.04
N LEU A 41 9.34 1.73 -10.08
CA LEU A 41 9.04 3.17 -10.14
C LEU A 41 9.91 3.85 -11.17
N VAL A 42 11.21 3.53 -11.16
CA VAL A 42 12.21 4.10 -12.09
C VAL A 42 11.87 3.78 -13.55
N TYR A 43 11.27 2.64 -13.82
CA TYR A 43 10.81 2.26 -15.17
C TYR A 43 9.92 3.33 -15.83
N TRP A 44 9.06 3.98 -15.05
CA TRP A 44 8.14 5.00 -15.55
C TRP A 44 8.80 6.37 -15.73
N ILE A 45 10.09 6.49 -15.47
CA ILE A 45 10.85 7.73 -15.54
C ILE A 45 11.93 7.57 -16.61
N LYS A 46 12.17 8.63 -17.40
CA LYS A 46 13.26 8.65 -18.38
C LYS A 46 14.60 8.67 -17.64
N GLY A 47 15.45 7.67 -17.89
CA GLY A 47 16.71 7.45 -17.18
C GLY A 47 17.63 8.69 -17.16
N ASP A 48 17.84 9.31 -18.31
CA ASP A 48 18.71 10.49 -18.43
C ASP A 48 18.20 11.67 -17.59
N SER A 49 16.87 11.86 -17.56
CA SER A 49 16.24 12.92 -16.76
C SER A 49 16.34 12.65 -15.25
N LEU A 50 16.31 11.37 -14.84
CA LEU A 50 16.51 10.98 -13.45
C LEU A 50 17.94 11.21 -13.00
N VAL A 51 18.92 10.83 -13.82
CA VAL A 51 20.34 11.06 -13.54
C VAL A 51 20.63 12.56 -13.49
N GLY A 52 20.09 13.33 -14.44
CA GLY A 52 20.20 14.79 -14.46
C GLY A 52 19.62 15.44 -13.19
N ALA A 53 18.38 15.11 -12.84
CA ALA A 53 17.74 15.64 -11.63
C ALA A 53 18.48 15.25 -10.34
N ALA A 54 19.03 14.03 -10.27
CA ALA A 54 19.84 13.59 -9.13
C ALA A 54 21.17 14.33 -9.06
N TYR A 55 21.83 14.53 -10.19
CA TYR A 55 23.08 15.30 -10.28
C TYR A 55 22.86 16.76 -9.84
N ASP A 56 21.82 17.41 -10.36
CA ASP A 56 21.46 18.77 -9.98
C ASP A 56 21.19 18.87 -8.47
N LEU A 57 20.43 17.92 -7.92
CA LEU A 57 20.11 17.89 -6.49
C LEU A 57 21.36 17.69 -5.61
N MET A 58 22.32 16.89 -6.06
CA MET A 58 23.56 16.63 -5.30
C MET A 58 24.62 17.72 -5.51
N GLY A 59 24.54 18.48 -6.60
CA GLY A 59 25.44 19.58 -6.94
C GLY A 59 24.86 20.94 -6.57
N THR A 60 24.27 21.62 -7.54
CA THR A 60 23.80 23.01 -7.45
C THR A 60 22.60 23.18 -6.51
N GLY A 61 21.76 22.16 -6.41
CA GLY A 61 20.53 22.11 -5.64
C GLY A 61 20.67 21.48 -4.25
N LEU A 62 21.88 21.35 -3.68
CA LEU A 62 22.08 20.65 -2.39
C LEU A 62 21.19 21.21 -1.26
N HIS A 63 20.95 22.51 -1.25
CA HIS A 63 20.06 23.18 -0.30
C HIS A 63 18.58 22.77 -0.43
N LEU A 64 18.17 22.22 -1.57
CA LEU A 64 16.82 21.69 -1.84
C LEU A 64 16.68 20.21 -1.44
N MET A 65 17.76 19.52 -1.08
CA MET A 65 17.72 18.12 -0.65
C MET A 65 16.81 17.89 0.57
N PRO A 66 16.88 18.69 1.66
CA PRO A 66 15.98 18.51 2.80
C PRO A 66 14.50 18.66 2.40
N LEU A 67 14.21 19.61 1.51
CA LEU A 67 12.87 19.87 1.01
C LEU A 67 12.35 18.71 0.14
N THR A 68 13.23 18.12 -0.67
CA THR A 68 12.92 16.93 -1.48
C THR A 68 12.54 15.75 -0.58
N VAL A 69 13.36 15.47 0.44
CA VAL A 69 13.08 14.39 1.41
C VAL A 69 11.77 14.65 2.14
N PHE A 70 11.52 15.90 2.55
CA PHE A 70 10.27 16.29 3.19
C PHE A 70 9.05 16.00 2.30
N PHE A 71 9.07 16.41 1.04
CA PHE A 71 7.94 16.17 0.13
C PHE A 71 7.75 14.68 -0.21
N LEU A 72 8.82 13.90 -0.34
CA LEU A 72 8.72 12.45 -0.53
C LEU A 72 8.11 11.76 0.71
N LEU A 73 8.52 12.16 1.91
CA LEU A 73 7.93 11.68 3.16
C LEU A 73 6.47 12.08 3.27
N LEU A 74 6.12 13.32 2.90
CA LEU A 74 4.73 13.79 2.89
C LEU A 74 3.89 12.95 1.93
N LEU A 75 4.38 12.69 0.71
CA LEU A 75 3.72 11.83 -0.27
C LEU A 75 3.50 10.41 0.29
N PHE A 76 4.51 9.84 0.96
CA PHE A 76 4.40 8.54 1.61
C PHE A 76 3.34 8.54 2.73
N VAL A 77 3.34 9.55 3.60
CA VAL A 77 2.36 9.67 4.68
C VAL A 77 0.95 9.82 4.12
N LEU A 78 0.75 10.67 3.10
CA LEU A 78 -0.54 10.84 2.41
C LEU A 78 -1.01 9.52 1.79
N PHE A 79 -0.11 8.80 1.11
CA PHE A 79 -0.40 7.47 0.58
C PHE A 79 -0.87 6.51 1.69
N MET A 80 -0.17 6.48 2.82
CA MET A 80 -0.53 5.60 3.94
C MET A 80 -1.88 5.99 4.58
N ILE A 81 -2.15 7.29 4.76
CA ILE A 81 -3.45 7.78 5.26
C ILE A 81 -4.56 7.33 4.32
N LEU A 82 -4.41 7.60 3.02
CA LEU A 82 -5.40 7.26 2.01
C LEU A 82 -5.60 5.73 1.93
N LYS A 83 -4.53 4.97 2.07
CA LYS A 83 -4.57 3.51 2.10
C LYS A 83 -5.37 2.99 3.28
N PHE A 84 -5.12 3.46 4.50
CA PHE A 84 -5.93 3.06 5.66
C PHE A 84 -7.39 3.43 5.48
N HIS A 85 -7.66 4.65 5.00
CA HIS A 85 -9.02 5.12 4.73
C HIS A 85 -9.76 4.22 3.73
N LEU A 86 -9.11 3.82 2.64
CA LEU A 86 -9.70 2.96 1.61
C LEU A 86 -9.87 1.50 2.05
N MET A 87 -9.16 1.05 3.08
CA MET A 87 -9.28 -0.31 3.61
C MET A 87 -10.46 -0.45 4.58
N ASP A 88 -10.83 0.61 5.28
CA ASP A 88 -12.02 0.65 6.15
C ASP A 88 -13.34 0.89 5.37
N TYR A 89 -13.34 0.54 4.07
CA TYR A 89 -14.35 0.75 3.02
C TYR A 89 -15.83 0.50 3.42
N HIS A 90 -16.09 -0.32 4.44
CA HIS A 90 -17.45 -0.65 4.90
C HIS A 90 -18.01 0.30 5.96
N GLN A 91 -17.30 1.38 6.30
CA GLN A 91 -17.76 2.40 7.22
C GLN A 91 -17.94 3.73 6.48
N LEU A 92 -19.17 4.19 6.35
CA LEU A 92 -19.46 5.57 5.93
C LEU A 92 -20.50 6.17 6.88
N PRO A 93 -20.44 7.48 7.18
CA PRO A 93 -19.34 8.42 6.93
C PRO A 93 -18.43 8.52 8.16
N LEU A 94 -17.10 8.50 7.96
CA LEU A 94 -16.16 8.83 9.02
C LEU A 94 -16.13 10.36 9.20
N GLY A 95 -16.30 10.83 10.43
CA GLY A 95 -16.19 12.25 10.76
C GLY A 95 -14.76 12.76 10.57
N SER A 96 -14.57 14.08 10.48
CA SER A 96 -13.24 14.71 10.46
C SER A 96 -12.34 14.26 11.62
N SER A 97 -12.93 13.88 12.75
CA SER A 97 -12.25 13.29 13.91
C SER A 97 -11.51 11.99 13.60
N ASP A 98 -12.01 11.16 12.67
CA ASP A 98 -11.39 9.87 12.37
C ASP A 98 -10.15 9.99 11.50
N ILE A 99 -10.11 10.98 10.60
CA ILE A 99 -8.89 11.27 9.82
C ILE A 99 -7.77 11.70 10.77
N ALA A 100 -8.06 12.58 11.73
CA ALA A 100 -7.11 12.99 12.76
C ALA A 100 -6.59 11.78 13.56
N HIS A 101 -7.45 10.83 13.92
CA HIS A 101 -7.04 9.59 14.60
C HIS A 101 -6.08 8.74 13.75
N HIS A 102 -6.32 8.63 12.44
CA HIS A 102 -5.42 7.92 11.53
C HIS A 102 -4.06 8.62 11.41
N VAL A 103 -4.06 9.94 11.28
CA VAL A 103 -2.83 10.76 11.26
C VAL A 103 -2.04 10.55 12.55
N ILE A 104 -2.68 10.64 13.71
CA ILE A 104 -2.04 10.42 15.01
C ILE A 104 -1.45 9.01 15.09
N LYS A 105 -2.18 7.98 14.63
CA LYS A 105 -1.71 6.60 14.66
C LYS A 105 -0.47 6.38 13.77
N ILE A 106 -0.43 7.02 12.60
CA ILE A 106 0.75 6.98 11.72
C ILE A 106 1.92 7.68 12.39
N HIS A 107 1.72 8.87 12.96
CA HIS A 107 2.77 9.59 13.66
C HIS A 107 3.34 8.82 14.87
N LYS A 108 2.48 8.12 15.62
CA LYS A 108 2.89 7.26 16.76
C LYS A 108 3.87 6.15 16.37
N VAL A 109 3.88 5.72 15.11
CA VAL A 109 4.83 4.70 14.61
C VAL A 109 6.00 5.37 13.87
N LEU A 110 5.74 6.44 13.12
CA LEU A 110 6.76 7.16 12.35
C LEU A 110 7.79 7.87 13.25
N VAL A 111 7.35 8.52 14.33
CA VAL A 111 8.24 9.28 15.22
C VAL A 111 9.27 8.37 15.91
N PRO A 112 8.89 7.25 16.56
CA PRO A 112 9.88 6.32 17.10
C PRO A 112 10.84 5.76 16.05
N ALA A 113 10.35 5.47 14.84
CA ALA A 113 11.20 4.99 13.74
C ALA A 113 12.23 6.05 13.32
N LEU A 114 11.82 7.32 13.25
CA LEU A 114 12.72 8.44 12.94
C LEU A 114 13.75 8.65 14.05
N ILE A 115 13.34 8.61 15.32
CA ILE A 115 14.25 8.72 16.48
C ILE A 115 15.27 7.57 16.44
N ALA A 116 14.81 6.33 16.23
CA ALA A 116 15.70 5.19 16.11
C ALA A 116 16.71 5.37 14.98
N TYR A 117 16.25 5.85 13.81
CA TYR A 117 17.13 6.15 12.69
C TYR A 117 18.18 7.22 13.03
N THR A 118 17.80 8.31 13.69
CA THR A 118 18.73 9.36 14.14
C THR A 118 19.76 8.84 15.13
N VAL A 119 19.34 8.00 16.08
CA VAL A 119 20.26 7.36 17.05
C VAL A 119 21.23 6.43 16.32
N PHE A 120 20.76 5.61 15.38
CA PHE A 120 21.61 4.75 14.56
C PHE A 120 22.60 5.55 13.71
N PHE A 121 22.16 6.66 13.13
CA PHE A 121 23.02 7.54 12.35
C PHE A 121 24.12 8.16 13.22
N ALA A 122 23.77 8.67 14.41
CA ALA A 122 24.74 9.20 15.36
C ALA A 122 25.74 8.13 15.82
N LEU A 123 25.27 6.90 16.10
CA LEU A 123 26.12 5.77 16.45
C LEU A 123 27.07 5.40 15.29
N SER A 124 26.59 5.45 14.05
CA SER A 124 27.43 5.20 12.89
C SER A 124 28.55 6.23 12.73
N ILE A 125 28.28 7.51 13.01
CA ILE A 125 29.30 8.56 13.00
C ILE A 125 30.31 8.32 14.12
N PHE A 126 29.83 8.01 15.33
CA PHE A 126 30.67 7.69 16.47
C PHE A 126 31.62 6.51 16.16
N ILE A 127 31.08 5.41 15.61
CA ILE A 127 31.85 4.22 15.26
C ILE A 127 32.91 4.55 14.19
N LYS A 128 32.53 5.33 13.17
CA LYS A 128 33.47 5.78 12.13
C LYS A 128 34.58 6.64 12.73
N TYR A 129 34.27 7.53 13.67
CA TYR A 129 35.23 8.44 14.27
C TYR A 129 36.22 7.73 15.20
N PHE A 130 35.73 6.88 16.11
CA PHE A 130 36.57 6.23 17.14
C PHE A 130 37.23 4.93 16.68
N TYR A 131 36.57 4.17 15.79
CA TYR A 131 37.04 2.84 15.40
C TYR A 131 37.40 2.73 13.92
N GLY A 132 37.23 3.81 13.13
CA GLY A 132 37.50 3.80 11.69
C GLY A 132 36.56 2.91 10.86
N ILE A 133 35.56 2.28 11.48
CA ILE A 133 34.63 1.37 10.79
C ILE A 133 33.60 2.22 10.02
N GLN A 134 33.67 2.16 8.70
CA GLN A 134 32.71 2.84 7.83
C GLN A 134 31.48 1.97 7.63
N VAL A 135 30.41 2.30 8.35
CA VAL A 135 29.08 1.73 8.08
C VAL A 135 28.41 2.58 7.00
N SER A 136 27.93 1.95 5.93
CA SER A 136 27.19 2.64 4.86
C SER A 136 25.78 3.01 5.34
N THR A 137 25.67 4.15 6.03
CA THR A 137 24.42 4.67 6.59
C THR A 137 23.34 4.83 5.51
N GLY A 138 23.70 5.28 4.31
CA GLY A 138 22.77 5.43 3.19
C GLY A 138 22.17 4.10 2.71
N HIS A 139 22.97 3.04 2.65
CA HIS A 139 22.48 1.71 2.27
C HIS A 139 21.54 1.13 3.34
N LEU A 140 21.92 1.25 4.61
CA LEU A 140 21.07 0.82 5.74
C LEU A 140 19.77 1.61 5.80
N ALA A 141 19.81 2.93 5.59
CA ALA A 141 18.63 3.80 5.53
C ALA A 141 17.66 3.36 4.43
N THR A 142 18.20 3.03 3.26
CA THR A 142 17.42 2.58 2.10
C THR A 142 16.76 1.23 2.39
N ILE A 143 17.51 0.27 2.95
CA ILE A 143 16.95 -1.05 3.32
C ILE A 143 15.90 -0.89 4.43
N ALA A 144 16.21 -0.15 5.49
CA ALA A 144 15.30 0.05 6.61
C ALA A 144 13.99 0.69 6.15
N THR A 145 14.06 1.74 5.32
CA THR A 145 12.88 2.41 4.77
C THR A 145 12.03 1.46 3.93
N ARG A 146 12.67 0.63 3.07
CA ARG A 146 11.96 -0.38 2.27
C ARG A 146 11.28 -1.43 3.14
N VAL A 147 12.00 -1.99 4.10
CA VAL A 147 11.47 -3.00 5.02
C VAL A 147 10.31 -2.42 5.83
N LEU A 148 10.45 -1.22 6.39
CA LEU A 148 9.40 -0.56 7.17
C LEU A 148 8.15 -0.27 6.31
N ALA A 149 8.32 0.32 5.13
CA ALA A 149 7.21 0.63 4.24
C ALA A 149 6.47 -0.63 3.77
N SER A 150 7.21 -1.66 3.33
CA SER A 150 6.65 -2.95 2.93
C SER A 150 5.96 -3.66 4.10
N ALA A 151 6.59 -3.71 5.28
CA ALA A 151 6.02 -4.33 6.47
C ALA A 151 4.71 -3.64 6.89
N TRP A 152 4.65 -2.32 6.80
CA TRP A 152 3.44 -1.58 7.14
C TRP A 152 2.30 -1.88 6.16
N ILE A 153 2.58 -1.91 4.86
CA ILE A 153 1.59 -2.28 3.83
C ILE A 153 1.08 -3.71 4.06
N ILE A 154 1.98 -4.66 4.31
CA ILE A 154 1.64 -6.06 4.60
C ILE A 154 0.76 -6.11 5.85
N TYR A 155 1.16 -5.44 6.93
CA TYR A 155 0.41 -5.41 8.18
C TYR A 155 -1.01 -4.87 7.98
N ALA A 156 -1.14 -3.75 7.26
CA ALA A 156 -2.44 -3.18 6.95
C ALA A 156 -3.30 -4.18 6.15
N PHE A 157 -2.73 -4.82 5.13
CA PHE A 157 -3.40 -5.84 4.32
C PHE A 157 -3.84 -7.06 5.12
N VAL A 158 -2.92 -7.69 5.86
CA VAL A 158 -3.18 -8.85 6.70
C VAL A 158 -4.30 -8.55 7.70
N LYS A 159 -4.22 -7.40 8.39
CA LYS A 159 -5.27 -6.97 9.31
C LYS A 159 -6.64 -6.94 8.62
N ASN A 160 -6.73 -6.36 7.43
CA ASN A 160 -7.99 -6.28 6.69
C ASN A 160 -8.50 -7.65 6.25
N VAL A 161 -7.61 -8.53 5.76
CA VAL A 161 -7.97 -9.90 5.37
C VAL A 161 -8.61 -10.67 6.52
N TRP A 162 -8.11 -10.52 7.75
CA TRP A 162 -8.67 -11.20 8.92
C TRP A 162 -9.99 -10.59 9.43
N ILE A 163 -10.20 -9.28 9.25
CA ILE A 163 -11.40 -8.59 9.73
C ILE A 163 -12.58 -8.80 8.76
N HIS A 164 -12.32 -8.72 7.46
CA HIS A 164 -13.34 -8.68 6.42
C HIS A 164 -14.32 -9.88 6.43
N PRO A 165 -13.90 -11.14 6.66
CA PRO A 165 -14.83 -12.27 6.79
C PRO A 165 -15.84 -12.11 7.92
N TRP A 166 -15.44 -11.55 9.06
CA TRP A 166 -16.35 -11.31 10.18
C TRP A 166 -17.34 -10.19 9.89
N GLN A 167 -16.91 -9.16 9.15
CA GLN A 167 -17.83 -8.11 8.68
C GLN A 167 -18.86 -8.67 7.69
N LYS A 168 -18.45 -9.58 6.79
CA LYS A 168 -19.37 -10.28 5.89
C LYS A 168 -20.39 -11.16 6.62
N LEU A 169 -20.09 -11.60 7.84
CA LEU A 169 -21.02 -12.30 8.73
C LEU A 169 -21.94 -11.35 9.53
N GLY A 170 -21.92 -10.04 9.23
CA GLY A 170 -22.78 -9.04 9.86
C GLY A 170 -22.25 -8.48 11.18
N HIS A 171 -21.01 -8.78 11.57
CA HIS A 171 -20.43 -8.18 12.78
C HIS A 171 -19.99 -6.72 12.55
N SER A 172 -20.25 -5.84 13.52
CA SER A 172 -19.69 -4.49 13.55
C SER A 172 -18.15 -4.53 13.55
N LEU A 173 -17.48 -3.49 13.03
CA LEU A 173 -16.01 -3.46 12.92
C LEU A 173 -15.31 -3.75 14.25
N GLN A 174 -15.77 -3.15 15.35
CA GLN A 174 -15.16 -3.36 16.67
C GLN A 174 -15.27 -4.83 17.11
N ASN A 175 -16.41 -5.47 16.85
CA ASN A 175 -16.61 -6.88 17.16
C ASN A 175 -15.83 -7.80 16.22
N ALA A 176 -15.74 -7.45 14.93
CA ALA A 176 -14.92 -8.15 13.95
C ALA A 176 -13.42 -8.09 14.31
N GLN A 177 -12.93 -6.94 14.77
CA GLN A 177 -11.55 -6.78 15.25
C GLN A 177 -11.29 -7.64 16.50
N LYS A 178 -12.18 -7.62 17.49
CA LYS A 178 -12.05 -8.47 18.69
C LYS A 178 -12.02 -9.95 18.32
N ARG A 179 -12.91 -10.40 17.42
CA ARG A 179 -12.96 -11.80 16.96
C ARG A 179 -11.72 -12.20 16.16
N ALA A 180 -11.23 -11.32 15.29
CA ALA A 180 -9.98 -11.53 14.56
C ALA A 180 -8.77 -11.70 15.49
N LEU A 181 -8.75 -11.01 16.64
CA LEU A 181 -7.69 -11.14 17.66
C LEU A 181 -7.81 -12.43 18.50
N VAL A 182 -9.01 -12.99 18.63
CA VAL A 182 -9.23 -14.26 19.38
C VAL A 182 -8.82 -15.47 18.54
N TYR A 183 -9.06 -15.44 17.22
CA TYR A 183 -8.72 -16.54 16.31
C TYR A 183 -7.29 -17.10 16.45
N PRO A 184 -6.21 -16.28 16.46
CA PRO A 184 -4.84 -16.79 16.60
C PRO A 184 -4.59 -17.55 17.91
N ARG A 185 -5.35 -17.24 18.97
CA ARG A 185 -5.23 -17.95 20.27
C ARG A 185 -5.84 -19.35 20.20
N LEU A 186 -6.91 -19.52 19.44
CA LEU A 186 -7.60 -20.80 19.28
C LEU A 186 -6.94 -21.69 18.22
N HIS A 187 -6.36 -21.10 17.16
CA HIS A 187 -5.77 -21.82 16.04
C HIS A 187 -4.43 -21.23 15.59
N PRO A 188 -3.38 -21.29 16.44
CA PRO A 188 -2.10 -20.63 16.18
C PRO A 188 -1.42 -21.13 14.90
N PHE A 189 -1.39 -22.43 14.66
CA PHE A 189 -0.72 -23.00 13.48
C PHE A 189 -1.40 -22.60 12.17
N LYS A 190 -2.73 -22.65 12.10
CA LYS A 190 -3.48 -22.23 10.91
C LYS A 190 -3.31 -20.74 10.66
N PHE A 191 -3.29 -19.94 11.73
CA PHE A 191 -3.02 -18.50 11.64
C PHE A 191 -1.62 -18.24 11.09
N ILE A 192 -0.58 -18.85 11.66
CA ILE A 192 0.80 -18.66 11.20
C ILE A 192 0.97 -19.12 9.76
N ALA A 193 0.51 -20.32 9.42
CA ALA A 193 0.62 -20.88 8.07
C ALA A 193 -0.05 -19.99 7.02
N PHE A 194 -1.27 -19.49 7.30
CA PHE A 194 -1.97 -18.60 6.39
C PHE A 194 -1.29 -17.24 6.24
N ASN A 195 -0.79 -16.65 7.33
CA ASN A 195 -0.06 -15.38 7.26
C ASN A 195 1.27 -15.53 6.50
N LEU A 196 2.01 -16.62 6.71
CA LEU A 196 3.20 -16.92 5.93
C LEU A 196 2.86 -17.05 4.44
N TYR A 197 1.81 -17.82 4.12
CA TYR A 197 1.32 -17.93 2.75
C TYR A 197 1.01 -16.55 2.13
N LEU A 198 0.29 -15.67 2.85
CA LEU A 198 -0.01 -14.33 2.35
C LEU A 198 1.26 -13.52 2.07
N VAL A 199 2.21 -13.52 3.00
CA VAL A 199 3.47 -12.77 2.85
C VAL A 199 4.27 -13.30 1.66
N PHE A 200 4.44 -14.62 1.56
CA PHE A 200 5.14 -15.24 0.43
C PHE A 200 4.44 -14.97 -0.90
N ALA A 201 3.11 -15.10 -0.96
CA ALA A 201 2.34 -14.83 -2.17
C ALA A 201 2.53 -13.38 -2.64
N ILE A 202 2.50 -12.41 -1.72
CA ILE A 202 2.72 -10.99 -2.05
C ILE A 202 4.14 -10.76 -2.61
N ILE A 203 5.16 -11.35 -1.98
CA ILE A 203 6.55 -11.21 -2.45
C ILE A 203 6.72 -11.84 -3.84
N ILE A 204 6.18 -13.05 -4.05
CA ILE A 204 6.21 -13.74 -5.33
C ILE A 204 5.52 -12.92 -6.42
N LEU A 205 4.33 -12.37 -6.13
CA LEU A 205 3.59 -11.54 -7.09
C LEU A 205 4.32 -10.24 -7.42
N ALA A 206 4.94 -9.60 -6.44
CA ALA A 206 5.77 -8.41 -6.68
C ALA A 206 6.96 -8.74 -7.59
N LYS A 207 7.60 -9.90 -7.40
CA LYS A 207 8.70 -10.36 -8.26
C LYS A 207 8.23 -10.76 -9.67
N LEU A 208 7.07 -11.42 -9.75
CA LEU A 208 6.42 -11.75 -11.01
C LEU A 208 6.10 -10.48 -11.79
N TYR A 209 5.61 -9.44 -11.13
CA TYR A 209 5.35 -8.15 -11.75
C TYR A 209 6.61 -7.52 -12.35
N THR A 210 7.77 -7.61 -11.67
CA THR A 210 9.05 -7.19 -12.26
C THR A 210 9.34 -7.91 -13.58
N SER A 211 9.09 -9.23 -13.61
CA SER A 211 9.31 -10.05 -14.80
C SER A 211 8.31 -9.70 -15.92
N ILE A 212 7.05 -9.45 -15.58
CA ILE A 212 6.01 -9.00 -16.52
C ILE A 212 6.35 -7.63 -17.10
N MET A 213 6.85 -6.71 -16.27
CA MET A 213 7.29 -5.38 -16.74
C MET A 213 8.40 -5.48 -17.78
N GLU A 214 9.37 -6.35 -17.57
CA GLU A 214 10.51 -6.54 -18.47
C GLU A 214 10.14 -7.31 -19.74
N VAL A 215 9.38 -8.40 -19.63
CA VAL A 215 9.10 -9.32 -20.74
C VAL A 215 7.88 -8.92 -21.56
N ILE A 216 6.87 -8.30 -20.94
CA ILE A 216 5.59 -8.00 -21.59
C ILE A 216 5.43 -6.50 -21.80
N TYR A 217 5.46 -5.72 -20.72
CA TYR A 217 5.13 -4.29 -20.83
C TYR A 217 6.21 -3.47 -21.55
N HIS A 218 7.48 -3.74 -21.31
CA HIS A 218 8.58 -3.06 -22.01
C HIS A 218 8.49 -3.21 -23.54
N PRO A 219 8.49 -4.42 -24.12
CA PRO A 219 8.37 -4.57 -25.57
C PRO A 219 7.05 -4.01 -26.11
N LEU A 220 5.94 -4.16 -25.37
CA LEU A 220 4.64 -3.60 -25.77
C LEU A 220 4.70 -2.06 -25.89
N PHE A 221 5.25 -1.37 -24.89
CA PHE A 221 5.36 0.09 -24.93
C PHE A 221 6.40 0.58 -25.93
N SER A 222 7.50 -0.16 -26.13
CA SER A 222 8.46 0.14 -27.19
C SER A 222 7.81 0.03 -28.57
N PHE A 223 6.98 -1.00 -28.80
CA PHE A 223 6.24 -1.16 -30.05
C PHE A 223 5.21 -0.05 -30.26
N ILE A 224 4.43 0.30 -29.22
CA ILE A 224 3.48 1.41 -29.28
C ILE A 224 4.22 2.73 -29.54
N GLY A 225 5.36 2.95 -28.88
CA GLY A 225 6.20 4.12 -29.08
C GLY A 225 6.77 4.21 -30.49
N TYR A 226 7.14 3.09 -31.09
CA TYR A 226 7.56 3.04 -32.49
C TYR A 226 6.43 3.46 -33.44
N LEU A 227 5.18 3.02 -33.17
CA LEU A 227 4.04 3.33 -34.03
C LEU A 227 3.49 4.76 -33.84
N THR A 228 3.49 5.26 -32.60
CA THR A 228 2.81 6.53 -32.23
C THR A 228 3.74 7.68 -31.90
N GLY A 229 5.04 7.40 -31.73
CA GLY A 229 6.02 8.35 -31.18
C GLY A 229 5.87 8.58 -29.66
N PHE A 230 4.89 7.96 -29.00
CA PHE A 230 4.59 8.19 -27.59
C PHE A 230 5.10 7.04 -26.70
N LEU A 231 5.99 7.37 -25.77
CA LEU A 231 6.47 6.48 -24.72
C LEU A 231 5.93 6.94 -23.36
N PRO A 232 5.28 6.06 -22.57
CA PRO A 232 4.72 6.41 -21.27
C PRO A 232 5.82 6.51 -20.20
N ARG A 233 6.76 7.44 -20.39
CA ARG A 233 7.84 7.74 -19.44
C ARG A 233 7.79 9.21 -19.09
N PHE A 234 7.79 9.51 -17.79
CA PHE A 234 7.86 10.87 -17.28
C PHE A 234 9.28 11.40 -17.39
N GLU A 235 9.42 12.63 -17.87
CA GLU A 235 10.69 13.34 -17.94
C GLU A 235 10.78 14.31 -16.76
N LEU A 236 11.77 14.09 -15.91
CA LEU A 236 12.02 14.97 -14.77
C LEU A 236 12.69 16.26 -15.24
N LEU A 237 12.32 17.36 -14.61
CA LEU A 237 12.90 18.67 -14.86
C LEU A 237 14.22 18.85 -14.10
N PRO A 238 15.17 19.64 -14.63
CA PRO A 238 16.36 20.05 -13.90
C PRO A 238 16.02 20.74 -12.58
N VAL A 239 16.74 20.41 -11.50
CA VAL A 239 16.43 20.90 -10.15
C VAL A 239 17.11 22.25 -9.88
N ALA A 240 16.64 23.29 -10.57
CA ALA A 240 17.18 24.64 -10.45
C ALA A 240 16.52 25.49 -9.34
N SER A 241 15.28 25.16 -8.96
CA SER A 241 14.51 25.89 -7.94
C SER A 241 13.40 25.03 -7.35
N THR A 242 12.62 25.60 -6.42
CA THR A 242 11.53 24.91 -5.72
C THR A 242 10.40 24.46 -6.64
N LEU A 243 10.10 25.20 -7.72
CA LEU A 243 8.98 24.86 -8.60
C LEU A 243 9.27 23.59 -9.44
N PRO A 244 10.40 23.47 -10.16
CA PRO A 244 10.80 22.22 -10.82
C PRO A 244 10.87 21.04 -9.86
N LEU A 245 11.35 21.26 -8.63
CA LEU A 245 11.37 20.24 -7.59
C LEU A 245 9.95 19.73 -7.31
N LEU A 246 8.99 20.63 -7.06
CA LEU A 246 7.61 20.25 -6.78
C LEU A 246 6.99 19.49 -7.96
N THR A 247 7.24 19.94 -9.18
CA THR A 247 6.81 19.23 -10.41
C THR A 247 7.38 17.82 -10.45
N ASN A 248 8.67 17.64 -10.15
CA ASN A 248 9.29 16.32 -10.10
C ASN A 248 8.65 15.41 -9.04
N ILE A 249 8.31 15.94 -7.86
CA ILE A 249 7.58 15.17 -6.83
C ILE A 249 6.21 14.73 -7.35
N VAL A 250 5.48 15.60 -8.05
CA VAL A 250 4.18 15.26 -8.65
C VAL A 250 4.33 14.20 -9.73
N LEU A 251 5.35 14.30 -10.59
CA LEU A 251 5.65 13.29 -11.61
C LEU A 251 6.01 11.93 -10.97
N LEU A 252 6.77 11.92 -9.87
CA LEU A 252 7.04 10.72 -9.09
C LEU A 252 5.77 10.11 -8.50
N ALA A 253 4.83 10.93 -8.03
CA ALA A 253 3.53 10.46 -7.56
C ALA A 253 2.72 9.82 -8.70
N PHE A 254 2.71 10.41 -9.90
CA PHE A 254 2.07 9.81 -11.08
C PHE A 254 2.74 8.51 -11.52
N ALA A 255 4.08 8.45 -11.54
CA ALA A 255 4.82 7.22 -11.80
C ALA A 255 4.44 6.11 -10.81
N PHE A 256 4.28 6.44 -9.53
CA PHE A 256 3.83 5.50 -8.50
C PHE A 256 2.40 5.01 -8.76
N LEU A 257 1.47 5.92 -9.08
CA LEU A 257 0.09 5.57 -9.42
C LEU A 257 0.00 4.69 -10.66
N LEU A 258 0.80 4.99 -11.69
CA LEU A 258 0.88 4.20 -12.92
C LEU A 258 1.41 2.80 -12.62
N SER A 259 2.46 2.70 -11.80
CA SER A 259 2.96 1.41 -11.33
C SER A 259 1.94 0.61 -10.52
N ASN A 260 1.00 1.26 -9.83
CA ASN A 260 -0.08 0.57 -9.12
C ASN A 260 -1.18 0.12 -10.08
N PHE A 261 -1.50 0.94 -11.08
CA PHE A 261 -2.51 0.64 -12.09
C PHE A 261 -2.20 -0.68 -12.81
N PHE A 262 -0.96 -0.83 -13.30
CA PHE A 262 -0.55 -2.07 -13.99
C PHE A 262 -0.35 -3.26 -13.05
N PHE A 263 -0.30 -3.04 -11.73
CA PHE A 263 -0.22 -4.11 -10.73
C PHE A 263 -1.61 -4.66 -10.34
N ILE A 264 -2.71 -3.97 -10.69
CA ILE A 264 -4.09 -4.36 -10.32
C ILE A 264 -4.44 -5.82 -10.68
N PRO A 265 -4.13 -6.36 -11.87
CA PRO A 265 -4.50 -7.74 -12.22
C PRO A 265 -3.90 -8.78 -11.27
N LEU A 266 -2.66 -8.56 -10.81
CA LEU A 266 -1.99 -9.44 -9.86
C LEU A 266 -2.58 -9.31 -8.45
N VAL A 267 -2.97 -8.10 -8.05
CA VAL A 267 -3.70 -7.89 -6.79
C VAL A 267 -5.04 -8.61 -6.80
N TRP A 268 -5.76 -8.58 -7.93
CA TRP A 268 -7.02 -9.28 -8.08
C TRP A 268 -6.83 -10.81 -7.95
N LEU A 269 -5.84 -11.36 -8.64
CA LEU A 269 -5.49 -12.79 -8.53
C LEU A 269 -5.18 -13.20 -7.08
N ALA A 270 -4.40 -12.39 -6.37
CA ALA A 270 -4.05 -12.64 -4.97
C ALA A 270 -5.26 -12.59 -4.04
N LYS A 271 -6.16 -11.63 -4.26
CA LYS A 271 -7.42 -11.55 -3.48
C LYS A 271 -8.25 -12.80 -3.68
N HIS A 272 -8.35 -13.29 -4.92
CA HIS A 272 -9.10 -14.51 -5.22
C HIS A 272 -8.46 -15.74 -4.55
N ALA A 273 -7.14 -15.91 -4.70
CA ALA A 273 -6.40 -16.99 -4.05
C ALA A 273 -6.50 -16.92 -2.51
N CYS A 274 -6.45 -15.71 -1.95
CA CYS A 274 -6.63 -15.46 -0.52
C CYS A 274 -8.01 -15.91 -0.04
N GLN A 275 -9.08 -15.60 -0.77
CA GLN A 275 -10.44 -16.01 -0.42
C GLN A 275 -10.61 -17.53 -0.41
N ILE A 276 -9.99 -18.24 -1.36
CA ILE A 276 -10.03 -19.71 -1.43
C ILE A 276 -9.29 -20.35 -0.25
N MET A 277 -8.10 -19.82 0.06
CA MET A 277 -7.22 -20.37 1.09
C MET A 277 -7.56 -19.87 2.51
N HIS A 278 -8.50 -18.93 2.65
CA HIS A 278 -8.82 -18.34 3.94
C HIS A 278 -9.37 -19.40 4.91
N PRO A 279 -8.83 -19.51 6.14
CA PRO A 279 -9.20 -20.60 7.04
C PRO A 279 -10.62 -20.45 7.62
N ILE A 280 -11.16 -19.23 7.61
CA ILE A 280 -12.58 -18.98 7.92
C ILE A 280 -13.37 -19.10 6.62
N ARG A 281 -14.12 -20.21 6.48
CA ARG A 281 -15.06 -20.40 5.37
C ARG A 281 -16.33 -19.61 5.66
N ILE A 282 -16.60 -18.61 4.82
CA ILE A 282 -17.90 -17.93 4.82
C ILE A 282 -18.86 -18.92 4.15
N GLN A 283 -19.62 -19.68 4.94
CA GLN A 283 -20.78 -20.38 4.39
C GLN A 283 -21.74 -19.30 3.90
N LYS A 284 -22.03 -19.27 2.60
CA LYS A 284 -23.18 -18.52 2.09
C LYS A 284 -24.37 -18.99 2.93
N SER A 285 -24.99 -18.08 3.66
CA SER A 285 -26.14 -18.38 4.50
C SER A 285 -27.15 -19.18 3.66
N LYS A 286 -27.64 -20.30 4.20
CA LYS A 286 -28.80 -21.01 3.65
C LYS A 286 -29.88 -19.98 3.32
N PRO A 287 -30.58 -20.07 2.18
CA PRO A 287 -31.71 -19.20 1.89
C PRO A 287 -32.66 -19.23 3.08
N THR A 288 -33.03 -18.04 3.54
CA THR A 288 -33.96 -17.82 4.65
C THR A 288 -35.29 -18.53 4.31
N PRO A 289 -36.05 -19.09 5.26
CA PRO A 289 -37.31 -19.78 4.97
C PRO A 289 -38.32 -18.97 4.14
N GLN A 290 -38.22 -17.64 4.13
CA GLN A 290 -39.00 -16.75 3.24
C GLN A 290 -38.67 -16.92 1.75
N GLU A 291 -37.43 -17.21 1.36
CA GLU A 291 -37.11 -17.53 -0.04
C GLU A 291 -37.60 -18.92 -0.46
N ARG A 292 -38.00 -19.77 0.49
CA ARG A 292 -38.67 -21.06 0.20
C ARG A 292 -40.17 -20.93 0.03
N SER A 293 -40.84 -19.95 0.67
CA SER A 293 -42.26 -19.72 0.43
C SER A 293 -42.50 -19.14 -0.98
N ASP A 294 -41.62 -18.24 -1.40
CA ASP A 294 -41.82 -17.51 -2.66
C ASP A 294 -41.46 -18.38 -3.88
N ASN A 295 -40.50 -19.30 -3.74
CA ASN A 295 -40.19 -20.30 -4.78
C ASN A 295 -41.09 -21.55 -4.73
N ALA A 296 -41.96 -21.69 -3.73
CA ALA A 296 -42.99 -22.73 -3.69
C ALA A 296 -44.34 -22.25 -4.23
N GLN A 297 -44.47 -20.94 -4.52
CA GLN A 297 -45.65 -20.32 -5.11
C GLN A 297 -45.43 -19.84 -6.56
N ALA A 298 -44.27 -20.13 -7.15
CA ALA A 298 -43.96 -19.91 -8.56
C ALA A 298 -43.98 -21.23 -9.34
#